data_AF-C5KCQ7-F1
#
_entry.id   AF-C5KCQ7-F1
#
_cell.length_a   1.000
_cell.length_b   1.000
_cell.length_c   1.000
_cell.angle_alpha   90.00
_cell.angle_beta   90.00
_cell.angle_gamma   90.00
#
_symmetry.space_group_name_H-M   'P 1'
#
loop_
_entity.id
_entity.type
_entity.pdbx_description
1 polymer ?
#
loop_
_entity_poly.entity_id
_entity_poly.type
_entity_poly.pdbx_seq_one_letter_code
_entity_poly.pdbx_strand_id
1 'polypeptide(L)'
;MLADDIENMAAKGCRSPIPVAAEIFFASELSSLVVASHSPADPSKDPVYGTALRLVWAIGCVLSIWVDLDEPESYPLNAQVWSALGYISFRMGHFDIAVHSYLEARDCREAYAMYKGREHTVCPHIATAYHNAGAAFMKMGRDREAFAFLGVAMEAFSISIGELHPRAQICLRNLHALRDRGGVLKTLASLDVPHVLRYRVEDTSKNPSTVKRSKKKNKKRA
;
A
#
# COMPACT_ATOMS: atom_id res chain seq x y z
N MET A 1 37.40 -20.17 20.38
CA MET A 1 36.04 -20.13 21.00
C MET A 1 35.03 -19.53 20.04
N LEU A 2 34.96 -18.21 19.81
CA LEU A 2 33.94 -17.64 18.89
C LEU A 2 34.06 -18.08 17.42
N ALA A 3 35.27 -18.38 16.91
CA ALA A 3 35.47 -18.85 15.53
C ALA A 3 35.08 -20.34 15.37
N ASP A 4 35.43 -21.17 16.35
CA ASP A 4 35.12 -22.61 16.35
C ASP A 4 33.61 -22.87 16.54
N ASP A 5 32.90 -21.96 17.21
CA ASP A 5 31.45 -22.02 17.37
C ASP A 5 30.71 -21.71 16.06
N ILE A 6 31.26 -20.82 15.21
CA ILE A 6 30.67 -20.48 13.90
C ILE A 6 30.85 -21.64 12.90
N GLU A 7 32.03 -22.26 12.87
CA GLU A 7 32.28 -23.45 12.02
C GLU A 7 31.45 -24.66 12.45
N ASN A 8 31.25 -24.86 13.77
CA ASN A 8 30.37 -25.92 14.28
C ASN A 8 28.87 -25.67 14.03
N MET A 9 28.44 -24.41 13.94
CA MET A 9 27.07 -24.08 13.53
C MET A 9 26.85 -24.30 12.03
N ALA A 10 27.86 -24.02 11.20
CA ALA A 10 27.79 -24.28 9.76
C ALA A 10 27.75 -25.79 9.42
N ALA A 11 28.49 -26.62 10.18
CA ALA A 11 28.55 -28.07 9.96
C ALA A 11 27.28 -28.83 10.37
N LYS A 12 26.46 -28.25 11.27
CA LYS A 12 25.22 -28.87 11.77
C LYS A 12 23.97 -28.39 11.04
N GLY A 13 24.04 -27.98 9.77
CA GLY A 13 22.84 -27.69 8.97
C GLY A 13 21.79 -26.90 9.75
N CYS A 14 22.25 -25.88 10.48
CA CYS A 14 21.46 -25.14 11.45
C CYS A 14 20.42 -24.35 10.66
N ARG A 15 19.27 -24.97 10.37
CA ARG A 15 18.06 -24.22 10.03
C ARG A 15 17.88 -23.27 11.21
N SER A 16 17.98 -21.98 10.96
CA SER A 16 17.74 -20.98 11.97
C SER A 16 16.41 -21.31 12.68
N PRO A 17 16.32 -21.13 14.01
CA PRO A 17 15.10 -21.44 14.76
C PRO A 17 13.92 -20.51 14.37
N ILE A 18 14.18 -19.52 13.53
CA ILE A 18 13.24 -18.51 13.07
C ILE A 18 12.79 -18.91 11.66
N PRO A 19 11.48 -18.95 11.37
CA PRO A 19 10.99 -19.18 10.02
C PRO A 19 11.55 -18.13 9.05
N VAL A 20 11.94 -18.54 7.84
CA VAL A 20 12.49 -17.65 6.79
C VAL A 20 11.62 -16.42 6.56
N ALA A 21 10.29 -16.57 6.57
CA ALA A 21 9.35 -15.46 6.45
C ALA A 21 9.48 -14.42 7.58
N ALA A 22 9.78 -14.86 8.81
CA ALA A 22 9.97 -13.96 9.95
C ALA A 22 11.33 -13.23 9.85
N GLU A 23 12.39 -13.90 9.40
CA GLU A 23 13.68 -13.24 9.15
C GLU A 23 13.55 -12.11 8.12
N ILE A 24 12.83 -12.37 7.04
CA ILE A 24 12.58 -11.39 5.99
C ILE A 24 11.76 -10.21 6.51
N PHE A 25 10.70 -10.49 7.27
CA PHE A 25 9.92 -9.46 7.92
C PHE A 25 10.81 -8.58 8.80
N PHE A 26 11.58 -9.17 9.72
CA PHE A 26 12.46 -8.42 10.62
C PHE A 26 13.53 -7.64 9.87
N ALA A 27 14.11 -8.18 8.80
CA ALA A 27 15.12 -7.48 8.01
C ALA A 27 14.53 -6.28 7.26
N SER A 28 13.32 -6.41 6.71
CA SER A 28 12.61 -5.31 6.05
C SER A 28 12.21 -4.19 7.04
N GLU A 29 11.75 -4.55 8.23
CA GLU A 29 11.40 -3.62 9.30
C GLU A 29 12.62 -2.94 9.89
N LEU A 30 13.72 -3.68 10.12
CA LEU A 30 14.98 -3.12 10.60
C LEU A 30 15.55 -2.12 9.60
N SER A 31 15.50 -2.43 8.30
CA SER A 31 15.91 -1.51 7.24
C SER A 31 15.09 -0.21 7.29
N SER A 32 13.77 -0.34 7.42
CA SER A 32 12.86 0.81 7.52
C SER A 32 13.10 1.63 8.79
N LEU A 33 13.36 0.97 9.91
CA LEU A 33 13.62 1.61 11.21
C LEU A 33 14.95 2.38 11.21
N VAL A 34 16.01 1.80 10.67
CA VAL A 34 17.32 2.45 10.55
C VAL A 34 17.20 3.71 9.69
N VAL A 35 16.44 3.66 8.59
CA VAL A 35 16.16 4.83 7.76
C VAL A 35 15.29 5.86 8.50
N ALA A 36 14.36 5.42 9.35
CA ALA A 36 13.53 6.31 10.16
C ALA A 36 14.32 7.06 11.25
N SER A 37 15.27 6.39 11.91
CA SER A 37 16.08 6.97 12.98
C SER A 37 17.25 7.81 12.48
N HIS A 38 17.69 7.58 11.23
CA HIS A 38 18.80 8.28 10.62
C HIS A 38 18.36 9.44 9.73
N SER A 39 18.90 10.63 10.00
CA SER A 39 18.62 11.85 9.23
C SER A 39 19.92 12.41 8.64
N PRO A 40 20.24 12.08 7.39
CA PRO A 40 21.43 12.59 6.71
C PRO A 40 21.28 14.04 6.26
N ALA A 41 22.41 14.71 6.02
CA ALA A 41 22.46 16.02 5.39
C ALA A 41 22.07 15.97 3.90
N ASP A 42 22.48 14.92 3.18
CA ASP A 42 22.10 14.64 1.80
C ASP A 42 21.55 13.21 1.68
N PRO A 43 20.22 13.02 1.60
CA PRO A 43 19.59 11.70 1.50
C PRO A 43 19.97 10.89 0.26
N SER A 44 20.39 11.56 -0.82
CA SER A 44 20.65 10.90 -2.11
C SER A 44 21.96 10.11 -2.12
N LYS A 45 22.93 10.52 -1.29
CA LYS A 45 24.30 9.97 -1.24
C LYS A 45 24.63 9.26 0.06
N ASP A 46 23.65 9.14 0.95
CA ASP A 46 23.87 8.56 2.26
C ASP A 46 24.15 7.05 2.16
N PRO A 47 25.31 6.57 2.67
CA PRO A 47 25.62 5.14 2.67
C PRO A 47 24.59 4.31 3.44
N VAL A 48 23.95 4.86 4.49
CA VAL A 48 22.97 4.12 5.30
C VAL A 48 21.72 3.80 4.49
N TYR A 49 21.23 4.76 3.69
CA TYR A 49 20.07 4.54 2.85
C TYR A 49 20.42 3.59 1.70
N GLY A 50 21.62 3.72 1.13
CA GLY A 50 22.11 2.80 0.10
C GLY A 50 22.25 1.35 0.59
N THR A 51 22.73 1.11 1.82
CA THR A 51 22.83 -0.25 2.38
C THR A 51 21.46 -0.83 2.71
N ALA A 52 20.56 -0.04 3.30
CA ALA A 52 19.19 -0.46 3.58
C ALA A 52 18.44 -0.83 2.28
N LEU A 53 18.60 -0.01 1.22
CA LEU A 53 18.01 -0.28 -0.08
C LEU A 53 18.53 -1.59 -0.69
N ARG A 54 19.85 -1.82 -0.64
CA ARG A 54 20.47 -3.06 -1.14
C ARG A 54 20.01 -4.29 -0.36
N LEU A 55 19.84 -4.17 0.95
CA LEU A 55 19.34 -5.27 1.78
C LEU A 55 17.91 -5.65 1.38
N VAL A 56 17.01 -4.67 1.27
CA VAL A 56 15.62 -4.91 0.84
C VAL A 56 15.56 -5.44 -0.59
N TRP A 57 16.41 -4.94 -1.49
CA TRP A 57 16.52 -5.46 -2.85
C TRP A 57 16.96 -6.93 -2.88
N ALA A 58 18.01 -7.27 -2.12
CA ALA A 58 18.52 -8.63 -2.02
C ALA A 58 17.48 -9.60 -1.46
N ILE A 59 16.71 -9.16 -0.46
CA ILE A 59 15.58 -9.92 0.08
C ILE A 59 14.55 -10.22 -1.02
N GLY A 60 14.18 -9.21 -1.83
CA GLY A 60 13.25 -9.42 -2.92
C GLY A 60 13.77 -10.38 -3.99
N CYS A 61 15.08 -10.44 -4.22
CA CYS A 61 15.70 -11.44 -5.09
C CYS A 61 15.59 -12.85 -4.49
N VAL A 62 15.83 -13.01 -3.18
CA VAL A 62 15.72 -14.29 -2.47
C VAL A 62 14.29 -14.83 -2.53
N LEU A 63 13.31 -13.94 -2.49
CA LEU A 63 11.89 -14.27 -2.57
C LEU A 63 11.35 -14.34 -4.02
N SER A 64 12.19 -14.12 -5.03
CA SER A 64 11.78 -14.04 -6.45
C SER A 64 10.63 -13.05 -6.73
N ILE A 65 10.45 -12.03 -5.88
CA ILE A 65 9.37 -11.03 -5.99
C ILE A 65 9.41 -10.30 -7.33
N TRP A 66 10.61 -10.07 -7.85
CA TRP A 66 10.83 -9.29 -9.06
C TRP A 66 10.57 -10.05 -10.37
N VAL A 67 10.35 -11.37 -10.29
CA VAL A 67 10.27 -12.26 -11.46
C VAL A 67 8.88 -12.86 -11.59
N ASP A 68 8.36 -13.45 -10.51
CA ASP A 68 7.08 -14.17 -10.52
C ASP A 68 6.13 -13.68 -9.43
N LEU A 69 4.84 -13.58 -9.79
CA LEU A 69 3.76 -13.23 -8.88
C LEU A 69 3.16 -14.50 -8.27
N ASP A 70 4.02 -15.36 -7.72
CA ASP A 70 3.64 -16.71 -7.33
C ASP A 70 3.10 -16.80 -5.90
N GLU A 71 2.02 -17.56 -5.81
CA GLU A 71 1.26 -17.98 -4.63
C GLU A 71 0.56 -16.86 -3.81
N PRO A 72 -0.78 -16.94 -3.65
CA PRO A 72 -1.53 -15.98 -2.84
C PRO A 72 -1.10 -15.91 -1.36
N GLU A 73 -0.44 -16.94 -0.85
CA GLU A 73 0.03 -16.99 0.53
C GLU A 73 1.24 -16.09 0.77
N SER A 74 2.02 -15.80 -0.28
CA SER A 74 3.23 -14.97 -0.23
C SER A 74 2.96 -13.48 -0.39
N TYR A 75 1.77 -13.09 -0.87
CA TYR A 75 1.40 -11.69 -1.12
C TYR A 75 1.55 -10.74 0.09
N PRO A 76 1.24 -11.13 1.34
CA PRO A 76 1.48 -10.26 2.48
C PRO A 76 2.97 -9.94 2.68
N LEU A 77 3.85 -10.92 2.47
CA LEU A 77 5.30 -10.75 2.61
C LEU A 77 5.84 -9.88 1.48
N ASN A 78 5.40 -10.14 0.25
CA ASN A 78 5.80 -9.36 -0.92
C ASN A 78 5.39 -7.89 -0.77
N ALA A 79 4.17 -7.63 -0.29
CA ALA A 79 3.71 -6.28 -0.02
C ALA A 79 4.54 -5.55 1.03
N GLN A 80 5.09 -6.26 2.03
CA GLN A 80 5.98 -5.67 3.04
C GLN A 80 7.32 -5.27 2.43
N VAL A 81 7.94 -6.16 1.65
CA VAL A 81 9.21 -5.86 0.97
C VAL A 81 9.08 -4.68 0.02
N TRP A 82 8.01 -4.66 -0.79
CA TRP A 82 7.68 -3.52 -1.65
C TRP A 82 7.43 -2.23 -0.86
N SER A 83 6.74 -2.30 0.29
CA SER A 83 6.50 -1.13 1.14
C SER A 83 7.80 -0.58 1.74
N ALA A 84 8.71 -1.46 2.19
CA ALA A 84 10.02 -1.07 2.69
C ALA A 84 10.87 -0.44 1.57
N LEU A 85 10.88 -1.03 0.37
CA LEU A 85 11.58 -0.49 -0.79
C LEU A 85 11.07 0.91 -1.15
N GLY A 86 9.75 1.08 -1.16
CA GLY A 86 9.10 2.36 -1.41
C GLY A 86 9.45 3.40 -0.34
N TYR A 87 9.49 3.01 0.94
CA TYR A 87 9.83 3.90 2.04
C TYR A 87 11.27 4.40 1.96
N ILE A 88 12.23 3.49 1.75
CA ILE A 88 13.65 3.84 1.66
C ILE A 88 13.87 4.73 0.42
N SER A 89 13.32 4.36 -0.73
CA SER A 89 13.41 5.15 -1.96
C SER A 89 12.82 6.55 -1.80
N PHE A 90 11.67 6.67 -1.13
CA PHE A 90 11.04 7.96 -0.84
C PHE A 90 11.93 8.84 0.03
N ARG A 91 12.59 8.25 1.03
CA ARG A 91 13.51 8.97 1.93
C ARG A 91 14.78 9.43 1.23
N MET A 92 15.27 8.65 0.26
CA MET A 92 16.40 9.04 -0.62
C MET A 92 16.05 10.15 -1.62
N GLY A 93 14.76 10.38 -1.88
CA GLY A 93 14.29 11.33 -2.91
C GLY A 93 14.06 10.70 -4.29
N HIS A 94 14.23 9.39 -4.44
CA HIS A 94 13.88 8.64 -5.66
C HIS A 94 12.39 8.34 -5.66
N PHE A 95 11.58 9.37 -5.92
CA PHE A 95 10.13 9.26 -5.83
C PHE A 95 9.54 8.33 -6.89
N ASP A 96 10.19 8.19 -8.04
CA ASP A 96 9.80 7.32 -9.16
C ASP A 96 9.79 5.86 -8.75
N ILE A 97 10.89 5.40 -8.16
CA ILE A 97 11.01 4.05 -7.59
C ILE A 97 10.02 3.89 -6.43
N ALA A 98 9.83 4.93 -5.62
CA ALA A 98 8.91 4.89 -4.49
C ALA A 98 7.45 4.68 -4.93
N VAL A 99 6.98 5.44 -5.93
CA VAL A 99 5.64 5.29 -6.50
C VAL A 99 5.45 3.87 -7.02
N HIS A 100 6.36 3.38 -7.86
CA HIS A 100 6.26 2.04 -8.42
C HIS A 100 6.16 0.99 -7.30
N SER A 101 7.05 1.07 -6.31
CA SER A 101 7.06 0.15 -5.18
C SER A 101 5.77 0.17 -4.36
N TYR A 102 5.17 1.34 -4.14
CA TYR A 102 3.90 1.44 -3.43
C TYR A 102 2.71 0.93 -4.23
N LEU A 103 2.73 1.04 -5.57
CA LEU A 103 1.71 0.46 -6.44
C LEU A 103 1.79 -1.07 -6.44
N GLU A 104 2.97 -1.64 -6.54
CA GLU A 104 3.16 -3.10 -6.44
C GLU A 104 2.75 -3.63 -5.05
N ALA A 105 3.07 -2.88 -3.98
CA ALA A 105 2.61 -3.20 -2.63
C ALA A 105 1.08 -3.14 -2.49
N ARG A 106 0.42 -2.23 -3.21
CA ARG A 106 -1.05 -2.16 -3.27
C ARG A 106 -1.59 -3.39 -3.98
N ASP A 107 -1.08 -3.70 -5.17
CA ASP A 107 -1.58 -4.80 -6.01
C ASP A 107 -1.48 -6.14 -5.27
N CYS A 108 -0.38 -6.39 -4.56
CA CYS A 108 -0.24 -7.54 -3.68
C CYS A 108 -1.32 -7.61 -2.59
N ARG A 109 -1.62 -6.47 -1.94
CA ARG A 109 -2.62 -6.42 -0.85
C ARG A 109 -4.05 -6.58 -1.36
N GLU A 110 -4.36 -6.06 -2.53
CA GLU A 110 -5.65 -6.21 -3.19
C GLU A 110 -5.86 -7.63 -3.68
N ALA A 111 -4.87 -8.22 -4.36
CA ALA A 111 -4.89 -9.62 -4.78
C ALA A 111 -5.08 -10.57 -3.58
N TYR A 112 -4.41 -10.28 -2.46
CA TYR A 112 -4.59 -11.06 -1.22
C TYR A 112 -5.99 -10.93 -0.63
N ALA A 113 -6.57 -9.73 -0.64
CA ALA A 113 -7.93 -9.51 -0.16
C ALA A 113 -8.95 -10.26 -1.03
N MET A 114 -8.76 -10.26 -2.34
CA MET A 114 -9.59 -11.00 -3.29
C MET A 114 -9.48 -12.52 -3.05
N TYR A 115 -8.26 -13.05 -2.90
CA TYR A 115 -8.02 -14.46 -2.60
C TYR A 115 -8.73 -14.93 -1.33
N LYS A 116 -8.73 -14.10 -0.27
CA LYS A 116 -9.44 -14.40 0.99
C LYS A 116 -10.96 -14.21 0.93
N GLY A 117 -11.53 -13.87 -0.22
CA GLY A 117 -12.96 -13.56 -0.36
C GLY A 117 -13.37 -12.31 0.42
N ARG A 118 -12.41 -11.43 0.73
CA ARG A 118 -12.59 -10.18 1.47
C ARG A 118 -12.57 -8.97 0.53
N GLU A 119 -13.05 -9.16 -0.69
CA GLU A 119 -13.16 -8.10 -1.70
C GLU A 119 -13.93 -6.88 -1.18
N HIS A 120 -14.81 -7.03 -0.20
CA HIS A 120 -15.55 -5.91 0.38
C HIS A 120 -14.96 -5.37 1.70
N THR A 121 -13.84 -5.92 2.17
CA THR A 121 -13.22 -5.49 3.42
C THR A 121 -12.10 -4.52 3.11
N VAL A 122 -12.34 -3.24 3.41
CA VAL A 122 -11.31 -2.21 3.35
C VAL A 122 -10.29 -2.47 4.47
N CYS A 123 -9.12 -3.00 4.11
CA CYS A 123 -8.03 -3.20 5.06
C CYS A 123 -7.22 -1.91 5.24
N PRO A 124 -6.82 -1.55 6.49
CA PRO A 124 -6.00 -0.36 6.74
C PRO A 124 -4.66 -0.37 6.00
N HIS A 125 -4.14 -1.56 5.68
CA HIS A 125 -2.91 -1.73 4.92
C HIS A 125 -3.06 -1.33 3.44
N ILE A 126 -4.23 -1.57 2.83
CA ILE A 126 -4.53 -1.12 1.46
C ILE A 126 -4.59 0.41 1.45
N ALA A 127 -5.32 1.02 2.39
CA ALA A 127 -5.39 2.48 2.55
C ALA A 127 -4.00 3.12 2.73
N THR A 128 -3.11 2.45 3.47
CA THR A 128 -1.72 2.91 3.66
C THR A 128 -0.91 2.87 2.36
N ALA A 129 -1.10 1.85 1.51
CA ALA A 129 -0.44 1.78 0.21
C ALA A 129 -0.86 2.94 -0.70
N TYR A 130 -2.16 3.23 -0.77
CA TYR A 130 -2.70 4.37 -1.51
C TYR A 130 -2.17 5.71 -0.98
N HIS A 131 -2.15 5.87 0.35
CA HIS A 131 -1.63 7.08 0.96
C HIS A 131 -0.16 7.34 0.61
N ASN A 132 0.66 6.29 0.70
CA ASN A 132 2.09 6.38 0.43
C ASN A 132 2.37 6.68 -1.04
N ALA A 133 1.65 6.03 -1.97
CA ALA A 133 1.72 6.34 -3.40
C ALA A 133 1.31 7.80 -3.67
N GLY A 134 0.20 8.25 -3.09
CA GLY A 134 -0.27 9.63 -3.22
C GLY A 134 0.71 10.67 -2.66
N ALA A 135 1.35 10.37 -1.52
CA ALA A 135 2.40 11.21 -0.94
C ALA A 135 3.64 11.29 -1.86
N ALA A 136 4.02 10.18 -2.50
CA ALA A 136 5.11 10.16 -3.47
C ALA A 136 4.78 10.97 -4.74
N PHE A 137 3.57 10.86 -5.29
CA PHE A 137 3.11 11.70 -6.39
C PHE A 137 3.11 13.20 -6.05
N MET A 138 2.70 13.56 -4.82
CA MET A 138 2.73 14.94 -4.34
C MET A 138 4.16 15.51 -4.31
N LYS A 139 5.16 14.67 -4.01
CA LYS A 139 6.57 15.08 -4.02
C LYS A 139 7.15 15.24 -5.42
N MET A 140 6.62 14.52 -6.42
CA MET A 140 6.94 14.74 -7.82
C MET A 140 6.28 15.98 -8.44
N GLY A 141 5.34 16.62 -7.74
CA GLY A 141 4.49 17.67 -8.31
C GLY A 141 3.38 17.14 -9.23
N ARG A 142 3.11 15.83 -9.21
CA ARG A 142 1.98 15.19 -9.92
C ARG A 142 0.71 15.31 -9.07
N ASP A 143 0.29 16.55 -8.82
CA ASP A 143 -0.77 16.87 -7.85
C ASP A 143 -2.13 16.26 -8.19
N ARG A 144 -2.43 16.02 -9.47
CA ARG A 144 -3.68 15.38 -9.92
C ARG A 144 -3.79 13.93 -9.44
N GLU A 145 -2.74 13.15 -9.66
CA GLU A 145 -2.68 11.75 -9.23
C GLU A 145 -2.56 11.65 -7.72
N ALA A 146 -1.76 12.52 -7.11
CA ALA A 146 -1.66 12.60 -5.66
C ALA A 146 -3.04 12.80 -5.02
N PHE A 147 -3.87 13.69 -5.56
CA PHE A 147 -5.21 13.93 -5.05
C PHE A 147 -6.13 12.72 -5.19
N ALA A 148 -6.09 12.06 -6.36
CA ALA A 148 -6.87 10.85 -6.60
C ALA A 148 -6.52 9.73 -5.60
N PHE A 149 -5.23 9.43 -5.45
CA PHE A 149 -4.75 8.38 -4.55
C PHE A 149 -4.99 8.72 -3.07
N LEU A 150 -4.77 9.97 -2.65
CA LEU A 150 -5.03 10.40 -1.27
C LEU A 150 -6.53 10.47 -0.96
N GLY A 151 -7.39 10.81 -1.93
CA GLY A 151 -8.84 10.81 -1.76
C GLY A 151 -9.36 9.42 -1.45
N VAL A 152 -8.92 8.45 -2.26
CA VAL A 152 -9.20 7.03 -2.05
C VAL A 152 -8.67 6.54 -0.70
N ALA A 153 -7.43 6.88 -0.35
CA ALA A 153 -6.85 6.50 0.94
C ALA A 153 -7.65 7.05 2.13
N MET A 154 -8.15 8.29 2.02
CA MET A 154 -8.95 8.92 3.07
C MET A 154 -10.29 8.21 3.27
N GLU A 155 -11.01 7.92 2.19
CA GLU A 155 -12.26 7.16 2.25
C GLU A 155 -12.01 5.76 2.85
N ALA A 156 -10.94 5.09 2.40
CA ALA A 156 -10.57 3.79 2.91
C ALA A 156 -10.19 3.81 4.41
N PHE A 157 -9.46 4.83 4.87
CA PHE A 157 -9.16 4.99 6.30
C PHE A 157 -10.42 5.29 7.12
N SER A 158 -11.33 6.11 6.59
CA SER A 158 -12.58 6.47 7.28
C SER A 158 -13.45 5.23 7.52
N ILE A 159 -13.56 4.34 6.53
CA ILE A 159 -14.30 3.08 6.64
C ILE A 159 -13.61 2.08 7.57
N SER A 160 -12.28 1.96 7.49
CA SER A 160 -11.53 0.88 8.17
C SER A 160 -11.17 1.17 9.62
N ILE A 161 -10.73 2.39 9.94
CA ILE A 161 -10.20 2.77 11.26
C ILE A 161 -10.81 4.05 11.82
N GLY A 162 -11.68 4.72 11.06
CA GLY A 162 -12.35 5.96 11.44
C GLY A 162 -11.54 7.22 11.13
N GLU A 163 -12.25 8.34 10.99
CA GLU A 163 -11.69 9.64 10.58
C GLU A 163 -10.74 10.27 11.62
N LEU A 164 -10.94 9.97 12.91
CA LEU A 164 -10.11 10.52 14.00
C LEU A 164 -8.73 9.83 14.10
N HIS A 165 -8.51 8.73 13.39
CA HIS A 165 -7.25 8.01 13.46
C HIS A 165 -6.09 8.88 12.91
N PRO A 166 -4.89 8.88 13.54
CA PRO A 166 -3.76 9.70 13.09
C PRO A 166 -3.41 9.55 11.60
N ARG A 167 -3.49 8.33 11.06
CA ARG A 167 -3.28 8.07 9.62
C ARG A 167 -4.31 8.77 8.72
N ALA A 168 -5.58 8.77 9.12
CA ALA A 168 -6.64 9.48 8.40
C ALA A 168 -6.39 10.99 8.43
N GLN A 169 -6.03 11.53 9.60
CA GLN A 169 -5.71 12.95 9.77
C GLN A 169 -4.49 13.40 8.96
N ILE A 170 -3.44 12.57 8.87
CA ILE A 170 -2.28 12.84 8.01
C ILE A 170 -2.69 12.85 6.53
N CYS A 171 -3.54 11.91 6.11
CA CYS A 171 -4.07 11.86 4.75
C CYS A 171 -4.90 13.12 4.41
N LEU A 172 -5.79 13.50 5.31
CA LEU A 172 -6.61 14.71 5.20
C LEU A 172 -5.72 15.96 5.10
N ARG A 173 -4.69 16.10 5.93
CA ARG A 173 -3.73 17.22 5.84
C ARG A 173 -3.07 17.30 4.46
N ASN A 174 -2.64 16.18 3.91
CA ASN A 174 -2.00 16.16 2.58
C ASN A 174 -3.01 16.55 1.47
N LEU A 175 -4.27 16.14 1.60
CA LEU A 175 -5.35 16.58 0.69
C LEU A 175 -5.62 18.08 0.77
N HIS A 176 -5.66 18.66 1.97
CA HIS A 176 -5.82 20.10 2.14
C HIS A 176 -4.67 20.86 1.50
N ALA A 177 -3.42 20.43 1.75
CA ALA A 177 -2.25 21.04 1.13
C ALA A 177 -2.29 20.99 -0.42
N LEU A 178 -2.85 19.94 -1.01
CA LEU A 178 -3.05 19.85 -2.47
C LEU A 178 -4.17 20.77 -2.97
N ARG A 179 -5.26 20.94 -2.19
CA ARG A 179 -6.35 21.87 -2.54
C ARG A 179 -5.88 23.32 -2.51
N ASP A 180 -5.07 23.68 -1.51
CA ASP A 180 -4.54 25.03 -1.35
C ASP A 180 -3.59 25.43 -2.48
N ARG A 181 -2.96 24.45 -3.16
CA ARG A 181 -2.16 24.67 -4.38
C ARG A 181 -2.99 25.05 -5.62
N GLY A 182 -4.33 25.06 -5.53
CA GLY A 182 -5.22 25.71 -6.52
C GLY A 182 -5.39 25.03 -7.89
N GLY A 183 -4.59 24.01 -8.23
CA GLY A 183 -4.60 23.37 -9.56
C GLY A 183 -5.58 22.19 -9.74
N VAL A 184 -6.11 21.64 -8.65
CA VAL A 184 -6.73 20.30 -8.64
C VAL A 184 -8.21 20.32 -9.06
N LEU A 185 -8.99 21.34 -8.66
CA LEU A 185 -10.44 21.42 -8.94
C LEU A 185 -10.79 21.52 -10.44
N LYS A 186 -9.91 22.09 -11.27
CA LYS A 186 -10.13 22.19 -12.73
C LYS A 186 -9.82 20.91 -13.50
N THR A 187 -9.14 19.94 -12.88
CA THR A 187 -8.42 18.88 -13.62
C THR A 187 -8.83 17.45 -13.26
N LEU A 188 -9.74 17.27 -12.29
CA LEU A 188 -10.38 15.98 -11.98
C LEU A 188 -11.28 15.43 -13.09
N ALA A 189 -11.72 16.28 -14.03
CA ALA A 189 -12.66 15.89 -15.08
C ALA A 189 -12.08 14.88 -16.11
N SER A 190 -10.78 14.56 -16.03
CA SER A 190 -10.09 13.73 -17.03
C SER A 190 -9.18 12.65 -16.45
N LEU A 191 -9.28 12.30 -15.16
CA LEU A 191 -8.35 11.35 -14.52
C LEU A 191 -9.05 10.04 -14.15
N ASP A 192 -8.66 8.95 -14.78
CA ASP A 192 -9.00 7.60 -14.31
C ASP A 192 -8.21 7.30 -13.03
N VAL A 193 -8.91 7.21 -11.90
CA VAL A 193 -8.32 6.76 -10.64
C VAL A 193 -8.19 5.24 -10.69
N PRO A 194 -6.99 4.64 -10.49
CA PRO A 194 -6.80 3.21 -10.61
C PRO A 194 -7.43 2.48 -9.41
N HIS A 195 -8.27 1.52 -9.75
CA HIS A 195 -9.39 0.99 -8.99
C HIS A 195 -8.98 0.15 -7.79
N VAL A 196 -9.57 0.43 -6.63
CA VAL A 196 -9.33 -0.29 -5.36
C VAL A 196 -10.19 -1.55 -5.29
N LEU A 197 -11.49 -1.37 -5.50
CA LEU A 197 -12.57 -2.32 -5.30
C LEU A 197 -13.73 -1.69 -6.06
N ARG A 198 -14.46 -2.43 -6.90
CA ARG A 198 -15.63 -1.87 -7.58
C ARG A 198 -16.69 -1.53 -6.54
N TYR A 199 -16.81 -0.27 -6.15
CA TYR A 199 -18.01 0.20 -5.45
C TYR A 199 -19.14 0.30 -6.48
N ARG A 200 -20.31 -0.27 -6.15
CA ARG A 200 -21.52 -0.05 -6.93
C ARG A 200 -22.00 1.36 -6.61
N VAL A 201 -21.81 2.30 -7.54
CA VAL A 201 -22.61 3.53 -7.56
C VAL A 201 -24.05 3.07 -7.77
N GLU A 202 -24.91 3.22 -6.78
CA GLU A 202 -26.34 3.17 -7.06
C GLU A 202 -26.66 4.37 -7.97
N ASP A 203 -27.20 4.10 -9.16
CA ASP A 203 -27.64 5.12 -10.11
C ASP A 203 -28.55 6.13 -9.39
N THR A 204 -28.01 7.28 -8.99
CA THR A 204 -28.80 8.39 -8.46
C THR A 204 -29.66 9.05 -9.54
N SER A 205 -29.55 8.59 -10.80
CA SER A 205 -30.48 8.90 -11.88
C SER A 205 -31.82 8.17 -11.75
N LYS A 206 -31.91 7.11 -10.93
CA LYS A 206 -33.17 6.43 -10.63
C LYS A 206 -33.80 7.05 -9.39
N ASN A 207 -34.58 8.09 -9.65
CA ASN A 207 -35.49 8.70 -8.68
C ASN A 207 -36.25 7.61 -7.88
N PRO A 208 -36.31 7.67 -6.53
CA PRO A 208 -37.01 6.67 -5.70
C PRO A 208 -38.53 6.56 -5.92
N SER A 209 -39.09 7.32 -6.87
CA SER A 209 -40.54 7.52 -7.04
C SER A 209 -41.24 6.48 -7.92
N THR A 210 -40.57 5.43 -8.40
CA THR A 210 -41.24 4.36 -9.18
C THR A 210 -41.20 2.99 -8.50
N VAL A 211 -41.42 2.91 -7.19
CA VAL A 211 -41.97 1.69 -6.59
C VAL A 211 -43.48 1.68 -6.87
N LYS A 212 -43.87 1.22 -8.06
CA LYS A 212 -45.27 0.86 -8.33
C LYS A 212 -45.66 -0.28 -7.39
N ARG A 213 -46.39 0.03 -6.33
CA ARG A 213 -47.16 -0.94 -5.53
C ARG A 213 -47.98 -1.82 -6.49
N SER A 214 -47.53 -3.05 -6.74
CA SER A 214 -48.31 -4.02 -7.50
C SER A 214 -49.53 -4.42 -6.68
N LYS A 215 -50.70 -3.92 -7.09
CA LYS A 215 -52.00 -4.36 -6.57
C LYS A 215 -52.14 -5.86 -6.81
N LYS A 216 -52.14 -6.65 -5.74
CA LYS A 216 -52.51 -8.06 -5.70
C LYS A 216 -53.97 -8.19 -6.17
N LYS A 217 -54.19 -8.51 -7.46
CA LYS A 217 -55.53 -8.85 -7.97
C LYS A 217 -55.82 -10.32 -7.64
N ASN A 218 -56.78 -10.51 -6.73
CA ASN A 218 -57.42 -11.79 -6.42
C ASN A 218 -57.90 -12.50 -7.70
N LYS A 219 -57.47 -13.75 -7.89
CA LYS A 219 -58.09 -14.69 -8.82
C LYS A 219 -59.06 -15.55 -8.00
N LYS A 220 -60.35 -15.19 -8.01
CA LYS A 220 -61.43 -16.14 -7.73
C LYS A 220 -61.47 -17.13 -8.90
N ARG A 221 -61.32 -18.42 -8.63
CA ARG A 221 -61.67 -19.49 -9.57
C ARG A 221 -63.08 -19.96 -9.20
N ALA A 222 -63.88 -20.12 -10.25
CA ALA A 222 -65.18 -20.80 -10.27
C ALA A 222 -65.02 -22.27 -9.86
#